data_AF-A0A0B1S2S3-F1
#
_entry.id   AF-A0A0B1S2S3-F1
#
_cell.length_a   1.000
_cell.length_b   1.000
_cell.length_c   1.000
_cell.angle_alpha   90.00
_cell.angle_beta   90.00
_cell.angle_gamma   90.00
#
_symmetry.space_group_name_H-M   'P 1'
#
loop_
_entity.id
_entity.type
_entity.pdbx_description
1 polymer ?
#
loop_
_entity_poly.entity_id
_entity_poly.type
_entity_poly.pdbx_seq_one_letter_code
_entity_poly.pdbx_strand_id
1 'polypeptide(L)'
;MTKQNHSVTVIDMWRGLEGVYKKGLAKAIGVSNCNGEQIERIMKVASVPIHNLQVELHLYWPQHELQEVCKKHNISITSYATLGSPGR
;
A
#
# COMPACT_ATOMS: atom_id res chain seq x y z
N MET A 1 -15.96 -19.46 6.41
CA MET A 1 -15.36 -18.11 6.31
C MET A 1 -15.20 -17.57 7.72
N THR A 2 -13.99 -17.20 8.13
CA THR A 2 -13.74 -16.53 9.41
C THR A 2 -14.48 -15.19 9.45
N LYS A 3 -15.12 -14.87 10.58
CA LYS A 3 -15.75 -13.56 10.78
C LYS A 3 -14.68 -12.46 10.62
N GLN A 4 -14.92 -11.48 9.75
CA GLN A 4 -14.05 -10.32 9.65
C GLN A 4 -14.13 -9.52 10.95
N ASN A 5 -12.97 -9.12 11.47
CA ASN A 5 -12.91 -8.26 12.64
C ASN A 5 -12.84 -6.80 12.19
N HIS A 6 -13.92 -6.05 12.42
CA HIS A 6 -14.05 -4.64 12.01
C HIS A 6 -13.43 -3.66 13.03
N SER A 7 -12.89 -4.14 14.16
CA SER A 7 -12.24 -3.26 15.15
C SER A 7 -10.82 -2.86 14.75
N VAL A 8 -10.22 -3.54 13.77
CA VAL A 8 -8.84 -3.29 13.33
C VAL A 8 -8.85 -2.30 12.17
N THR A 9 -8.17 -1.16 12.34
CA THR A 9 -8.05 -0.15 11.29
C THR A 9 -6.80 -0.36 10.43
N VAL A 10 -6.74 0.33 9.28
CA VAL A 10 -5.52 0.35 8.44
C VAL A 10 -4.31 0.90 9.19
N ILE A 11 -4.53 1.82 10.13
CA ILE A 11 -3.46 2.42 10.95
C ILE A 11 -2.90 1.37 11.92
N ASP A 12 -3.78 0.56 12.53
CA ASP A 12 -3.36 -0.50 13.45
C ASP A 12 -2.54 -1.57 12.72
N MET A 13 -2.93 -1.91 11.49
CA MET A 13 -2.15 -2.80 10.62
C MET A 13 -0.77 -2.20 10.29
N TRP A 14 -0.71 -0.91 9.93
CA TRP A 14 0.56 -0.24 9.64
C TRP A 14 1.51 -0.25 10.83
N ARG A 15 1.01 0.07 12.03
CA ARG A 15 1.80 0.00 13.28
C ARG A 15 2.41 -1.38 13.52
N GLY A 16 1.68 -2.44 13.17
CA GLY A 16 2.19 -3.81 13.18
C GLY A 16 3.38 -3.99 12.23
N LEU A 17 3.27 -3.51 10.99
CA LEU A 17 4.35 -3.55 9.99
C LEU A 17 5.58 -2.74 10.44
N GLU A 18 5.38 -1.56 11.04
CA GLU A 18 6.48 -0.77 11.61
C GLU A 18 7.22 -1.55 12.70
N GLY A 19 6.51 -2.33 13.52
CA GLY A 19 7.12 -3.21 14.51
C GLY A 19 8.01 -4.29 13.88
N VAL A 20 7.59 -4.87 12.75
CA VAL A 20 8.39 -5.85 12.00
C VAL A 20 9.65 -5.20 11.44
N TYR A 21 9.53 -4.00 10.86
CA TYR A 21 10.65 -3.23 10.33
C TYR A 21 11.65 -2.85 11.43
N LYS A 22 11.17 -2.30 12.55
CA LYS A 22 12.00 -1.89 13.70
C LYS A 22 12.74 -3.06 14.35
N LYS A 23 12.19 -4.27 14.28
CA LYS A 23 12.86 -5.51 14.74
C LYS A 23 13.90 -6.04 13.75
N GLY A 24 14.07 -5.42 12.58
CA GLY A 24 15.00 -5.86 11.54
C GLY A 24 14.56 -7.14 10.80
N LEU A 25 13.29 -7.55 10.97
CA LEU A 25 12.75 -8.76 10.33
C LEU A 25 12.40 -8.54 8.84
N ALA A 26 12.22 -7.29 8.45
CA ALA A 26 12.01 -6.88 7.07
C ALA A 26 12.90 -5.68 6.74
N LYS A 27 13.53 -5.70 5.56
CA LYS A 27 14.36 -4.58 5.07
C LYS A 27 13.56 -3.39 4.57
N ALA A 28 12.30 -3.62 4.20
CA ALA A 28 11.35 -2.62 3.74
C ALA A 28 9.93 -3.11 4.02
N ILE A 29 9.00 -2.17 4.18
CA ILE A 29 7.57 -2.45 4.38
C ILE A 29 6.74 -1.57 3.44
N GLY A 30 5.61 -2.11 2.98
CA GLY A 30 4.74 -1.49 2.00
C GLY A 30 3.31 -1.98 2.11
N VAL A 31 2.47 -1.53 1.18
CA VAL A 31 1.05 -1.89 1.14
C VAL A 31 0.66 -2.37 -0.25
N SER A 32 -0.48 -3.06 -0.33
CA SER A 32 -1.04 -3.56 -1.59
C SER A 32 -2.52 -3.25 -1.64
N ASN A 33 -3.02 -2.89 -2.83
CA ASN A 33 -4.43 -2.56 -3.06
C ASN A 33 -4.96 -1.44 -2.16
N CYS A 34 -4.11 -0.46 -1.81
CA CYS A 34 -4.51 0.73 -1.09
C CYS A 34 -4.78 1.89 -2.04
N ASN A 35 -5.83 2.66 -1.75
CA ASN A 35 -6.13 3.90 -2.47
C ASN A 35 -5.37 5.10 -1.87
N GLY A 36 -5.43 6.25 -2.55
CA GLY A 36 -4.71 7.46 -2.15
C GLY A 36 -5.10 7.97 -0.75
N GLU A 37 -6.37 7.88 -0.38
CA GLU A 37 -6.82 8.29 0.96
C GLU A 37 -6.24 7.40 2.08
N GLN A 38 -6.18 6.09 1.85
CA GLN A 38 -5.58 5.15 2.80
C GLN A 38 -4.08 5.43 2.97
N ILE A 39 -3.38 5.71 1.87
CA ILE A 39 -1.97 6.10 1.89
C ILE A 39 -1.80 7.40 2.70
N GLU A 40 -2.57 8.44 2.41
CA GLU A 40 -2.52 9.70 3.15
C GLU A 40 -2.84 9.51 4.65
N ARG A 41 -3.81 8.66 5.00
CA ARG A 41 -4.11 8.34 6.41
C ARG A 41 -2.93 7.66 7.11
N ILE A 42 -2.25 6.72 6.45
CA ILE A 42 -1.05 6.07 6.99
C ILE A 42 0.09 7.08 7.14
N MET A 43 0.41 7.82 6.07
CA MET A 43 1.55 8.75 6.05
C MET A 43 1.42 9.88 7.08
N LYS A 44 0.21 10.25 7.51
CA LYS A 44 -0.02 11.22 8.59
C LYS A 44 0.45 10.75 9.97
N VAL A 45 0.50 9.44 10.22
CA VAL A 45 0.80 8.86 11.55
C VAL A 45 2.03 7.94 11.54
N ALA A 46 2.54 7.62 10.36
CA ALA A 46 3.66 6.71 10.17
C ALA A 46 4.98 7.31 10.69
N SER A 47 5.72 6.51 11.46
CA SER A 47 7.13 6.76 11.80
C SER A 47 8.07 6.16 10.75
N VAL A 48 7.67 5.07 10.10
CA VAL A 48 8.38 4.45 8.98
C VAL A 48 7.58 4.70 7.71
N PRO A 49 8.16 5.29 6.65
CA PRO A 49 7.42 5.57 5.42
C PRO A 49 7.00 4.28 4.70
N ILE A 50 5.95 4.39 3.89
CA ILE A 50 5.59 3.33 2.95
C ILE A 50 6.67 3.26 1.86
N HIS A 51 7.37 2.15 1.73
CA HIS A 51 8.46 2.03 0.74
C HIS A 51 7.94 1.70 -0.66
N ASN A 52 6.89 0.87 -0.73
CA ASN A 52 6.32 0.39 -1.98
C ASN A 52 4.80 0.23 -1.87
N LEU A 53 4.11 0.57 -2.97
CA LEU A 53 2.70 0.27 -3.20
C LEU A 53 2.59 -0.73 -4.35
N GLN A 54 1.98 -1.88 -4.11
CA GLN A 54 1.62 -2.82 -5.17
C GLN A 54 0.13 -2.71 -5.57
N VAL A 55 -0.16 -2.42 -6.84
CA VAL A 55 -1.54 -2.18 -7.33
C VAL A 55 -1.73 -2.66 -8.77
N GLU A 56 -2.99 -2.90 -9.15
CA GLU A 56 -3.35 -3.16 -10.55
C GLU A 56 -3.08 -1.89 -11.36
N LEU A 57 -2.18 -1.98 -12.33
CA LEU A 57 -1.82 -0.82 -13.12
C LEU A 57 -1.39 -1.28 -14.50
N HIS A 58 -2.10 -0.83 -15.52
CA HIS A 58 -1.86 -1.21 -16.92
C HIS A 58 -2.41 -0.12 -17.86
N LEU A 59 -2.22 -0.27 -19.17
CA LEU A 59 -2.62 0.74 -20.16
C LEU A 59 -4.10 1.14 -20.06
N TYR A 60 -5.00 0.19 -19.82
CA TYR A 60 -6.44 0.48 -19.64
C TYR A 60 -6.81 1.07 -18.26
N TRP A 61 -5.93 0.97 -17.28
CA TRP A 61 -6.17 1.46 -15.91
C TRP A 61 -4.86 2.03 -15.34
N PRO A 62 -4.50 3.27 -15.72
CA PRO A 62 -3.20 3.85 -15.37
C PRO A 62 -3.11 4.38 -13.93
N GLN A 63 -4.22 4.71 -13.27
CA GLN A 63 -4.24 5.28 -11.90
C GLN A 63 -3.40 6.56 -11.69
N HIS A 64 -3.50 7.55 -12.59
CA HIS A 64 -2.66 8.77 -12.52
C HIS A 64 -2.72 9.51 -11.17
N GLU A 65 -3.90 9.64 -10.57
CA GLU A 65 -4.04 10.31 -9.26
C GLU A 65 -3.30 9.57 -8.14
N LEU A 66 -3.35 8.23 -8.15
CA LEU A 66 -2.63 7.41 -7.19
C LEU A 66 -1.11 7.51 -7.40
N GLN A 67 -0.66 7.59 -8.66
CA GLN A 67 0.74 7.81 -8.97
C GLN A 67 1.26 9.13 -8.40
N GLU A 68 0.49 10.22 -8.50
CA GLU A 68 0.86 11.51 -7.92
C GLU A 68 0.93 11.48 -6.40
N VAL A 69 0.00 10.77 -5.73
CA VAL A 69 0.06 10.55 -4.27
C VAL A 69 1.33 9.78 -3.89
N CYS A 70 1.66 8.69 -4.59
CA CYS A 70 2.88 7.93 -4.33
C CYS A 70 4.14 8.77 -4.56
N LYS A 71 4.18 9.54 -5.65
CA LYS A 71 5.30 10.42 -5.98
C LYS A 71 5.54 11.49 -4.92
N LYS A 72 4.47 12.12 -4.43
CA LYS A 72 4.51 13.10 -3.33
C LYS A 72 5.19 12.55 -2.07
N HIS A 73 4.95 11.28 -1.75
CA HIS A 73 5.47 10.60 -0.56
C HIS A 73 6.74 9.77 -0.82
N ASN A 74 7.33 9.87 -2.01
CA ASN A 74 8.48 9.07 -2.45
C ASN A 74 8.27 7.54 -2.32
N ILE A 75 7.07 7.08 -2.65
CA ILE A 75 6.66 5.67 -2.61
C ILE A 75 6.88 5.05 -4.00
N SER A 76 7.64 3.96 -4.07
CA SER A 76 7.77 3.20 -5.31
C SER A 76 6.46 2.45 -5.65
N ILE A 77 6.17 2.26 -6.94
CA ILE A 77 4.98 1.53 -7.38
C ILE A 77 5.41 0.24 -8.06
N THR A 78 4.78 -0.86 -7.66
CA THR A 78 4.85 -2.15 -8.35
C THR A 78 3.51 -2.44 -9.01
N SER A 79 3.49 -2.49 -10.34
CA SER A 79 2.30 -2.92 -11.09
C SER A 79 2.12 -4.44 -10.98
N TYR A 80 0.90 -4.89 -10.68
CA TYR A 80 0.45 -6.24 -11.02
C TYR A 80 -0.60 -6.18 -12.14
N ALA A 81 -0.85 -7.32 -12.78
CA ALA A 81 -1.74 -7.45 -13.93
C ALA A 81 -1.39 -6.43 -15.04
N THR A 82 -0.10 -6.18 -15.25
CA THR A 82 0.40 -5.14 -16.17
C THR A 82 -0.05 -5.33 -17.62
N LEU A 83 -0.39 -6.55 -18.03
CA LEU A 83 -0.94 -6.88 -19.35
C LEU A 83 -2.48 -6.90 -19.39
N GLY A 84 -3.16 -6.47 -18.33
CA GLY A 84 -4.61 -6.52 -18.17
C GLY A 84 -5.08 -7.96 -18.00
N SER A 85 -4.98 -8.50 -16.77
CA SER A 85 -5.26 -9.90 -16.37
C SER A 85 -6.21 -10.62 -17.33
N PRO A 86 -5.93 -11.86 -17.77
CA PRO A 86 -6.87 -12.59 -18.62
C PRO A 86 -8.24 -12.54 -17.95
N GLY A 87 -9.22 -11.97 -18.67
CA GLY A 87 -10.58 -11.84 -18.19
C GLY A 87 -11.01 -13.22 -17.70
N ARG A 88 -11.19 -13.32 -16.38
CA ARG A 88 -11.69 -14.56 -15.78
C ARG A 88 -13.13 -14.77 -16.18
#